data_AF-A0A8C4N801-F1
#
_entry.id   AF-A0A8C4N801-F1
#
_cell.length_a   1.000
_cell.length_b   1.000
_cell.length_c   1.000
_cell.angle_alpha   90.00
_cell.angle_beta   90.00
_cell.angle_gamma   90.00
#
_symmetry.space_group_name_H-M   'P 1'
#
loop_
_entity.id
_entity.type
_entity.pdbx_description
1 polymer ?
#
loop_
_entity_poly.entity_id
_entity_poly.type
_entity_poly.pdbx_seq_one_letter_code
_entity_poly.pdbx_strand_id
1 'polypeptide(L)' 'MQINCSNLEPDLKPTIKHGGGSIQVWGCISSGGVGKLLQIDGIINCSKVQKVSSTILSPVVQDFVVNKNTKQNSI' A
#
# COMPACT_ATOMS: atom_id res chain seq x y z
N MET A 1 -49.51 -4.77 -13.08
CA MET A 1 -48.53 -5.39 -13.98
C MET A 1 -47.32 -5.79 -13.15
N GLN A 2 -47.21 -7.06 -12.77
CA GLN A 2 -46.03 -7.62 -12.10
C GLN A 2 -45.04 -8.06 -13.17
N ILE A 3 -43.80 -7.62 -13.06
CA ILE A 3 -42.70 -8.14 -13.86
C ILE A 3 -42.13 -9.33 -13.10
N ASN A 4 -42.33 -10.52 -13.66
CA ASN A 4 -41.71 -11.77 -13.22
C ASN A 4 -40.21 -11.75 -13.55
N CYS A 5 -39.37 -11.83 -12.53
CA CYS A 5 -37.97 -12.24 -12.64
C CYS A 5 -37.79 -13.57 -11.92
N SER A 6 -38.35 -14.64 -12.49
CA SER A 6 -38.19 -16.01 -12.04
C SER A 6 -37.33 -16.78 -13.05
N ASN A 7 -36.04 -16.41 -13.20
CA ASN A 7 -34.98 -17.22 -13.84
C ASN A 7 -33.59 -16.52 -13.85
N LEU A 8 -33.09 -16.09 -12.70
CA LEU A 8 -31.63 -15.97 -12.50
C LEU A 8 -31.30 -16.62 -11.15
N GLU A 9 -30.52 -17.68 -11.20
CA GLU A 9 -30.11 -18.49 -10.05
C GLU A 9 -29.55 -17.63 -8.89
N PRO A 10 -29.81 -18.03 -7.63
CA PRO A 10 -29.65 -17.17 -6.48
C PRO A 10 -28.23 -17.23 -5.92
N ASP A 11 -27.22 -16.60 -6.52
CA ASP A 11 -25.90 -16.58 -5.83
C ASP A 11 -24.93 -15.43 -6.10
N LEU A 12 -25.39 -14.30 -6.64
CA LEU A 12 -24.60 -13.06 -6.54
C LEU A 12 -24.83 -12.39 -5.17
N LYS A 13 -24.39 -13.06 -4.10
CA LYS A 13 -24.22 -12.44 -2.79
C LYS A 13 -23.15 -11.34 -2.93
N PRO A 14 -23.39 -10.10 -2.48
CA PRO A 14 -22.36 -9.05 -2.52
C PRO A 14 -21.21 -9.43 -1.57
N THR A 15 -20.19 -10.11 -2.09
CA THR A 15 -18.99 -10.45 -1.33
C THR A 15 -18.04 -9.27 -1.30
N ILE A 16 -18.04 -8.53 -0.20
CA ILE A 16 -17.12 -7.40 0.05
C ILE A 16 -15.67 -7.89 0.27
N LYS A 17 -15.47 -9.16 0.62
CA LYS A 17 -14.16 -9.83 0.67
C LYS A 17 -14.32 -11.25 0.15
N HIS A 18 -13.60 -11.60 -0.92
CA HIS A 18 -13.45 -12.99 -1.32
C HIS A 18 -12.61 -13.75 -0.29
N GLY A 19 -13.01 -14.98 0.04
CA GLY A 19 -12.16 -15.91 0.79
C GLY A 19 -10.93 -16.27 -0.05
N GLY A 20 -9.75 -16.30 0.57
CA GLY A 20 -8.46 -16.46 -0.12
C GLY A 20 -7.28 -15.80 0.59
N GLY A 21 -7.55 -15.01 1.64
CA GLY A 21 -6.54 -14.27 2.38
C GLY A 21 -6.31 -12.87 1.81
N SER A 22 -5.61 -12.03 2.56
CA SER A 22 -5.25 -10.68 2.14
C SER A 22 -3.81 -10.38 2.54
N ILE A 23 -3.05 -9.74 1.65
CA ILE A 23 -1.70 -9.25 1.93
C ILE A 23 -1.80 -7.78 2.31
N GLN A 24 -1.15 -7.39 3.40
CA GLN A 24 -0.98 -5.99 3.77
C GLN A 24 0.45 -5.56 3.46
N VAL A 25 0.62 -4.42 2.81
CA VAL A 25 1.94 -3.84 2.49
C VAL A 25 1.99 -2.37 2.89
N TRP A 26 3.19 -1.87 3.15
CA TRP A 26 3.48 -0.47 3.44
C TRP A 26 4.65 0.02 2.60
N GLY A 27 4.55 1.22 2.04
CA GLY A 27 5.62 1.84 1.28
C GLY A 27 5.61 3.37 1.43
N CYS A 28 6.69 4.01 1.00
CA CYS A 28 6.80 5.47 0.93
C CYS A 28 6.92 5.91 -0.53
N ILE A 29 6.26 7.00 -0.89
CA ILE A 29 6.35 7.62 -2.22
C ILE A 29 6.87 9.04 -2.03
N SER A 30 7.87 9.42 -2.82
CA SER A 30 8.47 10.75 -2.81
C SER A 30 8.50 11.34 -4.22
N SER A 31 8.82 12.63 -4.36
CA SER A 31 9.04 13.22 -5.69
C SER A 31 10.26 12.64 -6.43
N GLY A 32 11.15 11.93 -5.73
CA GLY A 32 12.24 11.16 -6.32
C GLY A 32 11.84 9.77 -6.83
N GLY A 33 10.59 9.34 -6.60
CA GLY A 33 10.09 8.03 -7.01
C GLY A 33 9.51 7.20 -5.87
N VAL A 34 9.19 5.95 -6.19
CA VAL A 34 8.63 4.97 -5.24
C VAL A 34 9.76 4.40 -4.38
N GLY A 35 9.62 4.50 -3.07
CA GLY A 35 10.53 3.92 -2.09
C GLY A 35 10.23 2.43 -1.83
N LYS A 36 10.90 1.87 -0.82
CA LYS A 36 10.79 0.44 -0.48
C LYS A 36 9.37 0.09 -0.02
N LEU A 37 8.82 -1.00 -0.58
CA LEU A 37 7.58 -1.65 -0.13
C LEU A 37 7.91 -2.81 0.82
N LEU A 38 7.20 -2.90 1.93
CA LEU A 38 7.36 -3.93 2.96
C LEU A 38 6.02 -4.63 3.19
N GLN A 39 6.02 -5.96 3.16
CA GLN A 39 4.88 -6.74 3.62
C GLN A 39 4.75 -6.64 5.14
N ILE A 40 3.53 -6.48 5.64
CA ILE A 40 3.23 -6.45 7.07
C ILE A 40 2.27 -7.59 7.41
N ASP A 41 2.68 -8.37 8.41
CA ASP A 41 1.85 -9.46 8.91
C ASP A 41 0.94 -8.97 10.05
N GLY A 42 -0.35 -9.25 9.86
CA GLY A 42 -1.42 -8.97 10.81
C GLY A 42 -1.68 -7.49 11.05
N ILE A 43 -2.33 -7.19 12.18
CA ILE A 43 -2.72 -5.82 12.54
C ILE A 43 -1.46 -5.00 12.86
N ILE A 44 -1.42 -3.80 12.29
CA ILE A 44 -0.37 -2.81 12.51
C ILE A 44 -0.59 -2.16 13.89
N ASN A 45 0.45 -2.13 14.71
CA ASN A 45 0.48 -1.40 15.98
C ASN A 45 1.50 -0.26 15.90
N CYS A 46 1.43 0.73 16.78
CA CYS A 46 2.33 1.90 16.82
C CYS A 46 3.81 1.50 16.81
N SER A 47 4.21 0.48 17.57
CA SER A 47 5.59 -0.05 17.55
C SER A 47 6.00 -0.59 16.17
N LYS A 48 5.08 -1.28 15.47
CA LYS A 48 5.33 -1.75 14.10
C LYS A 48 5.44 -0.58 13.13
N VAL A 49 4.58 0.44 13.25
CA VAL A 49 4.67 1.66 12.42
C VAL A 49 6.02 2.36 12.62
N GLN A 50 6.48 2.50 13.86
CA GLN A 50 7.79 3.11 14.14
C GLN A 50 8.92 2.31 13.49
N LYS A 51 8.88 0.98 13.59
CA LYS A 51 9.87 0.11 12.97
C LYS A 51 9.85 0.19 11.44
N VAL A 52 8.66 0.17 10.84
CA VAL A 52 8.45 0.34 9.40
C VAL A 52 8.93 1.72 8.94
N SER A 53 8.62 2.76 9.70
CA SER A 53 9.05 4.14 9.45
C SER A 53 10.57 4.26 9.43
N SER A 54 11.27 3.76 10.45
CA SER A 54 12.73 3.76 10.47
C SER A 54 13.35 2.93 9.34
N THR A 55 12.67 1.86 8.91
CA THR A 55 13.16 0.96 7.85
C THR A 55 12.94 1.51 6.44
N ILE A 56 11.83 2.22 6.22
CA ILE A 56 11.43 2.71 4.88
C ILE A 56 11.81 4.19 4.70
N LEU A 57 11.56 5.04 5.69
CA LEU A 57 11.80 6.48 5.56
C LEU A 57 13.29 6.83 5.64
N SER A 58 14.08 6.17 6.50
CA SER A 58 15.52 6.47 6.63
C SER A 58 16.26 6.38 5.27
N PRO A 59 16.19 5.25 4.53
CA PRO A 59 16.84 5.18 3.22
C PRO A 59 16.20 6.11 2.19
N VAL A 60 14.88 6.27 2.17
CA VAL A 60 14.20 7.18 1.21
C VAL A 60 14.61 8.64 1.42
N VAL A 61 14.75 9.08 2.67
CA VAL A 61 15.20 10.43 2.99
C VAL A 61 16.67 10.60 2.63
N GLN A 62 17.53 9.61 2.88
CA GLN A 62 18.94 9.66 2.46
C GLN A 62 19.06 9.71 0.94
N ASP A 63 18.40 8.82 0.21
CA ASP A 63 18.38 8.82 -1.25
C ASP A 63 17.85 10.15 -1.79
N PHE A 64 16.81 10.71 -1.17
CA PHE A 64 16.26 12.00 -1.57
C PHE A 64 17.23 13.17 -1.31
N VAL A 65 17.85 13.21 -0.13
CA VAL A 65 18.84 14.25 0.24
C VAL A 65 20.05 14.17 -0.68
N VAL A 66 20.57 12.96 -0.94
CA VAL A 66 21.70 12.75 -1.85
C VAL A 66 21.34 13.21 -3.27
N ASN A 67 20.18 12.82 -3.80
CA ASN A 67 19.77 13.14 -5.18
C ASN A 67 19.50 14.65 -5.39
N LYS A 68 19.02 15.36 -4.36
CA LYS A 68 18.93 16.83 -4.37
C LYS A 68 20.31 17.49 -4.44
N ASN A 69 21.31 16.98 -3.73
CA ASN A 69 22.66 17.54 -3.74
C ASN A 69 23.37 17.33 -5.10
N THR A 70 23.15 16.19 -5.76
CA THR A 70 23.75 15.93 -7.07
C THR A 70 23.14 16.77 -8.20
N LYS A 71 21.83 17.06 -8.15
CA LYS A 71 21.18 17.93 -9.14
C LYS A 71 21.42 19.42 -8.91
N GLN A 72 21.71 19.86 -7.68
CA GLN A 72 22.00 21.26 -7.36
C GLN A 72 23.47 21.65 -7.56
N ASN A 73 24.41 20.70 -7.50
CA ASN A 73 25.84 20.94 -7.81
C ASN A 73 26.20 20.74 -9.29
N SER A 74 25.19 20.59 -10.16
CA SER A 74 25.37 20.55 -11.60
C SER A 74 24.73 21.77 -12.25
N ILE A 75 25.14 22.96 -11.80
CA ILE A 75 24.97 24.25 -12.51
C ILE A 75 26.28 25.04 -12.33
#